data_AF-A0A3A8NE13-F1
#
_entry.id   AF-A0A3A8NE13-F1
#
_cell.length_a   1.000
_cell.length_b   1.000
_cell.length_c   1.000
_cell.angle_alpha   90.00
_cell.angle_beta   90.00
_cell.angle_gamma   90.00
#
_symmetry.space_group_name_H-M   'P 1'
#
loop_
_entity.id
_entity.type
_entity.pdbx_description
1 polymer ?
#
loop_
_entity_poly.entity_id
_entity_poly.type
_entity_poly.pdbx_seq_one_letter_code
_entity_poly.pdbx_strand_id
1 'polypeptide(L)'
;MLRIPTPAVAVLVLALTSGALAASGSPQLQTFFQGALDSPTYQQQAFQRVARGWKQPGPKGTPALGKKTIVQAILDKDGKLVSTAILTESGAKAWDAAALAAVKKAAPFPPLPKGYASPTLEAHFHFAWVIPPG
;
A
#
# COMPACT_ATOMS: atom_id res chain seq x y z
N MET A 1 -34.05 -6.78 -5.94
CA MET A 1 -33.40 -5.83 -5.01
C MET A 1 -32.03 -6.39 -4.61
N LEU A 2 -30.97 -6.05 -5.34
CA LEU A 2 -29.62 -6.54 -5.05
C LEU A 2 -28.91 -5.47 -4.20
N ARG A 3 -28.96 -5.63 -2.86
CA ARG A 3 -28.18 -4.80 -1.94
C ARG A 3 -26.74 -5.32 -2.00
N ILE A 4 -25.93 -4.71 -2.86
CA ILE A 4 -24.48 -4.89 -2.84
C ILE A 4 -24.01 -4.29 -1.51
N PRO A 5 -23.48 -5.07 -0.55
CA PRO A 5 -22.93 -4.50 0.66
C PRO A 5 -21.66 -3.76 0.24
N THR A 6 -21.69 -2.42 0.28
CA THR A 6 -20.52 -1.57 0.12
C THR A 6 -19.53 -1.96 1.22
N PRO A 7 -18.37 -2.59 0.92
CA PRO A 7 -17.38 -2.79 1.95
C PRO A 7 -16.88 -1.41 2.38
N ALA A 8 -17.06 -1.10 3.66
CA ALA A 8 -16.51 0.12 4.25
C ALA A 8 -14.99 0.11 4.01
N VAL A 9 -14.52 0.96 3.10
CA VAL A 9 -13.10 1.15 2.82
C VAL A 9 -12.55 2.05 3.94
N ALA A 10 -11.86 1.46 4.90
CA ALA A 10 -11.13 2.23 5.91
C ALA A 10 -9.87 2.82 5.24
N VAL A 11 -9.85 4.15 5.12
CA VAL A 11 -8.75 4.92 4.53
C VAL A 11 -7.81 5.37 5.63
N LEU A 12 -6.65 4.71 5.80
CA LEU A 12 -5.58 5.21 6.66
C LEU A 12 -4.48 5.85 5.80
N VAL A 13 -4.31 7.17 5.94
CA VAL A 13 -3.27 7.95 5.27
C VAL A 13 -2.16 8.26 6.27
N LEU A 14 -1.00 7.61 6.14
CA LEU A 14 0.22 8.01 6.85
C LEU A 14 1.27 8.45 5.82
N ALA A 15 1.71 9.71 5.88
CA ALA A 15 2.83 10.18 5.08
C ALA A 15 4.15 9.67 5.70
N LEU A 16 4.89 8.82 4.98
CA LEU A 16 6.29 8.52 5.33
C LEU A 16 7.16 9.64 4.80
N THR A 17 7.57 10.55 5.68
CA THR A 17 8.70 11.43 5.42
C THR A 17 10.00 10.63 5.56
N SER A 18 10.26 9.71 4.62
CA SER A 18 11.60 9.16 4.44
C SER A 18 12.45 10.27 3.85
N GLY A 19 13.15 11.00 4.73
CA GLY A 19 14.06 12.08 4.36
C GLY A 19 15.25 11.56 3.57
N ALA A 20 15.11 11.49 2.25
CA ALA A 20 16.18 11.62 1.25
C ALA A 20 15.55 11.41 -0.13
N LEU A 21 15.76 12.37 -1.05
CA LEU A 21 15.12 12.57 -2.36
C LEU A 21 13.77 13.30 -2.26
N ALA A 22 13.51 14.43 -2.90
CA ALA A 22 14.28 15.22 -3.86
C ALA A 22 13.58 16.59 -4.01
N ALA A 23 14.29 17.58 -4.53
CA ALA A 23 13.87 18.97 -4.71
C ALA A 23 12.67 19.21 -5.69
N SER A 24 11.71 18.28 -5.82
CA SER A 24 10.51 18.46 -6.66
C SER A 24 9.27 17.64 -6.25
N GLY A 25 9.35 16.78 -5.22
CA GLY A 25 8.21 15.97 -4.76
C GLY A 25 8.56 15.04 -3.60
N SER A 26 7.56 14.63 -2.84
CA SER A 26 7.63 13.69 -1.73
C SER A 26 6.96 12.37 -2.09
N PRO A 27 7.62 11.23 -1.82
CA PRO A 27 7.01 9.92 -1.96
C PRO A 27 5.95 9.70 -0.86
N GLN A 28 4.74 9.35 -1.25
CA GLN A 28 3.64 9.05 -0.34
C GLN A 28 3.19 7.60 -0.53
N LEU A 29 3.19 6.83 0.56
CA LEU A 29 2.57 5.51 0.62
C LEU A 29 1.28 5.63 1.40
N GLN A 30 0.18 5.12 0.86
CA GLN A 30 -1.09 4.99 1.59
C GLN A 30 -1.53 3.54 1.52
N THR A 31 -2.20 3.07 2.57
CA THR A 31 -2.66 1.69 2.66
C THR A 31 -4.14 1.67 2.94
N PHE A 32 -4.89 1.00 2.08
CA PHE A 32 -6.33 0.86 2.16
C PHE A 32 -6.63 -0.60 2.39
N PHE A 33 -7.40 -0.91 3.41
CA PHE A 33 -7.80 -2.27 3.71
C PHE A 33 -9.28 -2.42 3.39
N GLN A 34 -9.62 -3.34 2.50
CA GLN A 34 -11.01 -3.70 2.22
C GLN A 34 -11.54 -4.55 3.38
N GLY A 35 -12.52 -4.01 4.09
CA GLY A 35 -13.17 -4.62 5.23
C GLY A 35 -13.12 -3.72 6.46
N ALA A 36 -13.99 -4.03 7.44
CA ALA A 36 -14.06 -3.34 8.72
C ALA A 36 -12.88 -3.77 9.62
N LEU A 37 -11.65 -3.53 9.17
CA LEU A 37 -10.46 -3.79 9.96
C LEU A 37 -10.26 -2.64 10.95
N ASP A 38 -10.89 -2.76 12.11
CA ASP A 38 -10.82 -1.77 13.19
C ASP A 38 -9.57 -1.98 14.07
N SER A 39 -8.41 -2.06 13.43
CA SER A 39 -7.13 -2.30 14.12
C SER A 39 -6.05 -1.38 13.58
N PRO A 40 -5.91 -0.17 14.16
CA PRO A 40 -4.88 0.79 13.76
C PRO A 40 -3.45 0.22 13.88
N THR A 41 -3.22 -0.64 14.88
CA THR A 41 -1.92 -1.29 15.10
C THR A 41 -1.55 -2.24 13.96
N TYR A 42 -2.51 -3.04 13.48
CA TYR A 42 -2.30 -3.92 12.33
C TYR A 42 -1.96 -3.11 11.07
N GLN A 43 -2.75 -2.07 10.79
CA GLN A 43 -2.55 -1.20 9.63
C GLN A 43 -1.16 -0.55 9.66
N GLN A 44 -0.75 -0.02 10.81
CA GLN A 44 0.59 0.53 11.00
C GLN A 44 1.69 -0.51 10.80
N GLN A 45 1.53 -1.73 11.32
CA GLN A 45 2.54 -2.79 11.14
C GLN A 45 2.67 -3.20 9.67
N ALA A 46 1.55 -3.41 8.97
CA ALA A 46 1.56 -3.75 7.55
C ALA A 46 2.20 -2.63 6.72
N PHE A 47 1.85 -1.38 7.01
CA PHE A 47 2.46 -0.21 6.41
C PHE A 47 3.97 -0.15 6.65
N GLN A 48 4.41 -0.26 7.91
CA GLN A 48 5.82 -0.23 8.28
C GLN A 48 6.63 -1.33 7.59
N ARG A 49 6.06 -2.52 7.39
CA ARG A 49 6.73 -3.60 6.64
C ARG A 49 6.94 -3.21 5.17
N VAL A 50 5.91 -2.69 4.51
CA VAL A 50 6.02 -2.23 3.11
C VAL A 50 6.98 -1.06 3.01
N ALA A 51 6.87 -0.09 3.91
CA ALA A 51 7.76 1.06 4.00
C ALA A 51 9.24 0.65 4.09
N ARG A 52 9.55 -0.30 4.99
CA ARG A 52 10.91 -0.82 5.18
C ARG A 52 11.40 -1.62 3.97
N GLY A 53 10.49 -2.34 3.29
CA GLY A 53 10.80 -3.09 2.08
C GLY A 53 10.93 -2.24 0.83
N TRP A 54 10.34 -1.04 0.85
CA TRP A 54 10.26 -0.16 -0.30
C TRP A 54 11.59 0.53 -0.57
N LYS A 55 12.24 0.11 -1.64
CA LYS A 55 13.39 0.82 -2.20
C LYS A 55 12.89 1.81 -3.24
N GLN A 56 12.84 3.09 -2.86
CA GLN A 56 12.47 4.16 -3.77
C GLN A 56 13.42 4.16 -4.98
N PRO A 57 12.89 4.11 -6.21
CA PRO A 57 13.74 4.22 -7.39
C PRO A 57 14.35 5.61 -7.43
N GLY A 58 15.57 5.72 -7.98
CA GLY A 58 16.24 7.00 -8.16
C GLY A 58 15.49 7.93 -9.14
N PRO A 59 16.01 9.15 -9.38
CA PRO A 59 15.33 10.21 -10.13
C PRO A 59 14.78 9.80 -11.51
N LYS A 60 15.45 8.85 -12.19
CA LYS A 60 15.07 8.34 -13.51
C LYS A 60 13.90 7.35 -13.49
N GLY A 61 13.58 6.80 -12.31
CA GLY A 61 12.53 5.80 -12.12
C GLY A 61 11.32 6.31 -11.37
N THR A 62 11.35 7.55 -10.88
CA THR A 62 10.20 8.25 -10.28
C THR A 62 9.18 8.61 -11.36
N PRO A 63 7.87 8.41 -11.10
CA PRO A 63 6.84 8.78 -12.03
C PRO A 63 6.63 10.30 -12.05
N ALA A 64 5.88 10.79 -13.04
CA ALA A 64 5.51 12.20 -13.09
C ALA A 64 4.74 12.61 -11.83
N LEU A 65 4.89 13.88 -11.43
CA LEU A 65 4.19 14.44 -10.27
C LEU A 65 2.67 14.25 -10.38
N GLY A 66 2.03 13.80 -9.31
CA GLY A 66 0.61 13.47 -9.24
C GLY A 66 0.25 12.07 -9.75
N LYS A 67 1.21 11.30 -10.28
CA LYS A 67 0.97 9.90 -10.64
C LYS A 67 1.06 8.99 -9.42
N LYS A 68 0.32 7.88 -9.50
CA LYS A 68 0.25 6.87 -8.43
C LYS A 68 0.23 5.45 -9.01
N THR A 69 0.80 4.53 -8.25
CA THR A 69 0.70 3.09 -8.48
C THR A 69 -0.15 2.49 -7.39
N ILE A 70 -1.07 1.62 -7.77
CA ILE A 70 -1.91 0.88 -6.82
C ILE A 70 -1.53 -0.58 -6.93
N VAL A 71 -1.03 -1.14 -5.83
CA VAL A 71 -0.72 -2.57 -5.71
C VAL A 71 -1.75 -3.20 -4.80
N GLN A 72 -2.53 -4.13 -5.33
CA GLN A 72 -3.43 -4.99 -4.57
C GLN A 72 -2.66 -6.17 -4.01
N ALA A 73 -2.87 -6.45 -2.74
CA ALA A 73 -2.37 -7.61 -2.03
C ALA A 73 -3.54 -8.32 -1.36
N ILE A 74 -3.67 -9.62 -1.56
CA ILE A 74 -4.63 -10.47 -0.84
C ILE A 74 -3.84 -11.23 0.20
N LEU A 75 -4.24 -11.07 1.46
CA LEU A 75 -3.64 -11.69 2.62
C LEU A 75 -4.61 -12.73 3.20
N ASP A 76 -4.08 -13.85 3.65
CA ASP A 76 -4.84 -14.87 4.39
C ASP A 76 -4.98 -14.48 5.86
N LYS A 77 -5.86 -15.16 6.60
CA LYS A 77 -6.04 -15.00 8.06
C LYS A 77 -4.74 -15.12 8.85
N ASP A 78 -3.80 -15.91 8.37
CA ASP A 78 -2.50 -16.13 9.01
C ASP A 78 -1.47 -15.05 8.64
N GLY A 79 -1.84 -14.03 7.85
CA GLY A 79 -0.95 -12.95 7.41
C GLY A 79 -0.08 -13.32 6.21
N LYS A 80 -0.34 -14.49 5.60
CA LYS A 80 0.38 -14.93 4.40
C LYS A 80 -0.13 -14.18 3.18
N LEU A 81 0.80 -13.72 2.34
CA LEU A 81 0.45 -13.12 1.06
C LEU A 81 -0.01 -14.22 0.09
N VAL A 82 -1.29 -14.19 -0.25
CA VAL A 82 -1.95 -15.15 -1.17
C VAL A 82 -1.77 -14.70 -2.62
N SER A 83 -2.01 -13.42 -2.88
CA SER A 83 -1.90 -12.85 -4.23
C SER A 83 -1.42 -11.40 -4.19
N THR A 84 -0.71 -10.99 -5.24
CA THR A 84 -0.35 -9.58 -5.46
C THR A 84 -0.48 -9.23 -6.92
N ALA A 85 -1.14 -8.11 -7.20
CA ALA A 85 -1.33 -7.59 -8.55
C ALA A 85 -1.20 -6.07 -8.55
N ILE A 86 -0.78 -5.49 -9.67
CA ILE A 86 -0.78 -4.05 -9.87
C ILE A 86 -2.13 -3.68 -10.50
N LEU A 87 -2.95 -2.91 -9.78
CA LEU A 87 -4.25 -2.42 -10.25
C LEU A 87 -4.10 -1.17 -11.11
N THR A 88 -3.11 -0.33 -10.81
CA THR A 88 -2.87 0.91 -11.54
C THR A 88 -1.38 1.15 -11.62
N GLU A 89 -0.90 1.39 -12.83
CA GLU A 89 0.49 1.73 -13.11
C GLU A 89 0.67 3.25 -13.06
N SER A 90 1.80 3.70 -12.50
CA SER A 90 2.13 5.12 -12.46
C SER A 90 2.62 5.67 -13.81
N GLY A 91 2.95 4.78 -14.75
CA GLY A 91 3.63 5.09 -15.99
C GLY A 91 5.15 5.02 -15.90
N ALA A 92 5.72 4.75 -14.71
CA ALA A 92 7.14 4.50 -14.52
C ALA A 92 7.37 3.05 -14.08
N LYS A 93 7.84 2.20 -15.01
CA LYS A 93 8.08 0.77 -14.76
C LYS A 93 8.98 0.51 -13.55
N ALA A 94 9.98 1.37 -13.31
CA ALA A 94 10.86 1.25 -12.15
C ALA A 94 10.14 1.47 -10.82
N TRP A 95 9.19 2.42 -10.78
CA TRP A 95 8.34 2.68 -9.62
C TRP A 95 7.32 1.57 -9.40
N ASP A 96 6.68 1.11 -10.47
CA ASP A 96 5.72 0.01 -10.42
C ASP A 96 6.40 -1.29 -9.93
N ALA A 97 7.59 -1.58 -10.44
CA ALA A 97 8.41 -2.71 -9.98
C ALA A 97 8.87 -2.54 -8.53
N ALA A 98 9.26 -1.34 -8.11
CA ALA A 98 9.65 -1.05 -6.73
C ALA A 98 8.47 -1.22 -5.75
N ALA A 99 7.28 -0.76 -6.14
CA ALA A 99 6.04 -0.92 -5.37
C ALA A 99 5.68 -2.41 -5.20
N LEU A 100 5.69 -3.17 -6.30
CA LEU A 100 5.44 -4.62 -6.25
C LEU A 100 6.48 -5.35 -5.40
N ALA A 101 7.75 -5.00 -5.55
CA ALA A 101 8.84 -5.56 -4.75
C ALA A 101 8.70 -5.21 -3.26
N ALA A 102 8.24 -4.01 -2.93
CA ALA A 102 8.00 -3.59 -1.54
C ALA A 102 6.95 -4.46 -0.86
N VAL A 103 5.81 -4.67 -1.53
CA VAL A 103 4.72 -5.53 -1.02
C VAL A 103 5.17 -6.99 -0.91
N LYS A 104 5.89 -7.50 -1.90
CA LYS A 104 6.45 -8.86 -1.85
C LYS A 104 7.46 -9.04 -0.72
N LYS A 105 8.30 -8.04 -0.46
CA LYS A 105 9.27 -8.06 0.66
C LYS A 105 8.65 -7.87 2.02
N ALA A 106 7.50 -7.21 2.08
CA ALA A 106 6.75 -7.07 3.32
C ALA A 106 6.13 -8.40 3.77
N ALA A 107 5.93 -9.35 2.85
CA ALA A 107 5.51 -10.69 3.19
C ALA A 107 6.61 -11.44 3.97
N PRO A 108 6.25 -12.21 5.02
CA PRO A 108 4.89 -12.39 5.54
C PRO A 108 4.39 -11.17 6.33
N PHE A 109 3.09 -10.87 6.25
CA PHE A 109 2.46 -9.81 7.03
C PHE A 109 2.02 -10.35 8.40
N PRO A 110 1.70 -9.46 9.37
CA PRO A 110 1.08 -9.91 10.61
C PRO A 110 -0.22 -10.69 10.35
N PRO A 111 -0.56 -11.67 11.21
CA PRO A 111 -1.81 -12.40 11.14
C PRO A 111 -3.00 -11.48 11.44
N LEU A 112 -4.15 -11.78 10.82
CA LEU A 112 -5.36 -10.98 11.00
C LEU A 112 -5.83 -11.04 12.46
N PRO A 113 -6.36 -9.93 12.99
CA PRO A 113 -6.93 -9.93 14.32
C PRO A 113 -8.09 -10.93 14.39
N LYS A 114 -8.21 -11.66 15.52
CA LYS A 114 -9.19 -12.76 15.70
C LYS A 114 -10.66 -12.35 15.49
N GLY A 115 -10.97 -11.06 15.47
CA GLY A 115 -12.31 -10.53 15.20
C GLY A 115 -12.62 -10.26 13.72
N TYR A 116 -11.69 -10.51 12.80
CA TYR A 116 -11.92 -10.28 11.38
C TYR A 116 -12.77 -11.41 10.78
N ALA A 117 -13.96 -11.06 10.29
CA ALA A 117 -14.95 -12.03 9.83
C ALA A 117 -14.60 -12.70 8.50
N SER A 118 -13.75 -12.09 7.68
CA SER A 118 -13.41 -12.63 6.36
C SER A 118 -12.16 -13.52 6.42
N PRO A 119 -12.10 -14.62 5.65
CA PRO A 119 -10.94 -15.50 5.62
C PRO A 119 -9.71 -14.83 5.01
N THR A 120 -9.91 -13.84 4.14
CA THR A 120 -8.86 -13.08 3.48
C THR A 120 -9.06 -11.59 3.67
N LEU A 121 -7.98 -10.85 3.90
CA LEU A 121 -7.94 -9.40 3.90
C LEU A 121 -7.35 -8.91 2.59
N GLU A 122 -8.05 -8.02 1.91
CA GLU A 122 -7.53 -7.36 0.73
C GLU A 122 -6.99 -5.98 1.09
N ALA A 123 -5.71 -5.75 0.79
CA ALA A 123 -5.00 -4.51 1.06
C ALA A 123 -4.53 -3.87 -0.24
N HIS A 124 -4.82 -2.59 -0.43
CA HIS A 124 -4.34 -1.79 -1.56
C HIS A 124 -3.30 -0.81 -1.07
N PHE A 125 -2.09 -0.93 -1.62
CA PHE A 125 -0.97 -0.05 -1.33
C PHE A 125 -0.87 0.97 -2.46
N HIS A 126 -1.17 2.22 -2.15
CA HIS A 126 -1.13 3.34 -3.08
C HIS A 126 0.20 4.08 -2.91
N PHE A 127 1.05 4.00 -3.93
CA PHE A 127 2.34 4.69 -3.99
C PHE A 127 2.20 5.89 -4.89
N ALA A 128 2.13 7.09 -4.33
CA ALA A 128 2.01 8.34 -5.07
C ALA A 128 3.30 9.16 -4.98
N TRP A 129 3.58 9.92 -6.04
CA TRP A 129 4.62 10.95 -6.03
C TRP A 129 3.94 12.32 -6.06
N VAL A 130 3.91 13.01 -4.92
CA VAL A 130 3.15 14.26 -4.74
C VAL A 130 4.07 15.42 -4.44
N ILE A 131 3.66 16.64 -4.78
CA ILE A 131 4.36 17.85 -4.33
C ILE A 131 3.99 18.04 -2.85
N PRO A 132 4.95 18.20 -1.92
CA PRO A 132 4.62 18.53 -0.55
C PRO A 132 3.80 19.83 -0.52
N PRO A 133 2.73 19.92 0.30
CA PRO A 133 2.02 21.19 0.47
C PRO A 133 3.01 22.21 1.05
N GLY A 134 3.20 23.30 0.33
CA GLY A 134 3.99 24.46 0.77
C GLY A 134 3.24 25.33 1.76
#